data_AF-A0A920FJD0-F1
#
_entry.id   AF-A0A920FJD0-F1
#
_cell.length_a   1.000
_cell.length_b   1.000
_cell.length_c   1.000
_cell.angle_alpha   90.00
_cell.angle_beta   90.00
_cell.angle_gamma   90.00
#
_symmetry.space_group_name_H-M   'P 1'
#
loop_
_entity.id
_entity.type
_entity.pdbx_description
1 polymer ?
#
loop_
_entity_poly.entity_id
_entity_poly.type
_entity_poly.pdbx_seq_one_letter_code
_entity_poly.pdbx_strand_id
1 'polypeptide(L)' 'MEGSKKRHIAKTFTWRITATLTTMIIAWIVSGDPMTGLTVGGIEFFIKMPVYYLHERAWYKSNFGIDGRNK' A
#
# COMPACT_ATOMS: atom_id res chain seq x y z
N MET A 1 -6.00 11.10 27.82
CA MET A 1 -5.68 11.09 26.37
C MET A 1 -4.96 9.80 25.95
N GLU A 2 -5.40 8.62 26.41
CA GLU A 2 -4.80 7.31 26.04
C GLU A 2 -5.61 6.50 25.01
N GLY A 3 -6.91 6.80 24.83
CA GLY A 3 -7.78 6.02 23.95
C GLY A 3 -7.57 6.25 22.44
N SER A 4 -6.99 7.40 22.04
CA SER A 4 -6.83 7.74 20.62
C SER A 4 -5.67 6.96 19.97
N LYS A 5 -4.47 6.94 20.58
CA LYS A 5 -3.28 6.28 19.98
C LYS A 5 -3.48 4.77 19.77
N LYS A 6 -4.08 4.06 20.73
CA LYS A 6 -4.36 2.62 20.63
C LYS A 6 -5.37 2.29 19.53
N ARG A 7 -6.40 3.14 19.36
CA ARG A 7 -7.39 2.99 18.27
C ARG A 7 -6.79 3.22 16.89
N HIS A 8 -5.90 4.20 16.75
CA HIS A 8 -5.22 4.44 15.47
C HIS A 8 -4.30 3.28 15.08
N ILE A 9 -3.53 2.73 16.02
CA ILE A 9 -2.67 1.57 15.76
C ILE A 9 -3.51 0.35 15.39
N ALA A 10 -4.58 0.05 16.14
CA ALA A 10 -5.49 -1.04 15.83
C ALA A 10 -6.13 -0.87 14.44
N LYS A 11 -6.58 0.34 14.09
CA LYS A 11 -7.19 0.63 12.79
C LYS A 11 -6.20 0.43 11.63
N THR A 12 -4.96 0.88 11.80
CA THR A 12 -3.89 0.66 10.80
C THR A 12 -3.55 -0.82 10.64
N PHE A 13 -3.54 -1.58 11.74
CA PHE A 13 -3.24 -3.00 11.71
C PHE A 13 -4.37 -3.80 11.05
N THR A 14 -5.63 -3.53 11.43
CA THR A 14 -6.81 -4.10 10.75
C THR A 14 -6.80 -3.78 9.27
N TRP A 15 -6.58 -2.52 8.91
CA TRP A 15 -6.52 -2.10 7.51
C TRP A 15 -5.42 -2.83 6.72
N ARG A 16 -4.23 -2.98 7.32
CA ARG A 16 -3.12 -3.71 6.69
C ARG A 16 -3.46 -5.18 6.48
N ILE A 17 -4.05 -5.85 7.47
CA ILE A 17 -4.46 -7.26 7.35
C ILE A 17 -5.54 -7.41 6.28
N THR A 18 -6.58 -6.58 6.31
CA THR A 18 -7.67 -6.62 5.33
C THR A 18 -7.14 -6.41 3.92
N ALA A 19 -6.27 -5.41 3.71
CA ALA A 19 -5.71 -5.13 2.38
C ALA A 19 -4.92 -6.33 1.83
N THR A 20 -4.00 -6.92 2.62
CA THR A 20 -3.22 -8.07 2.15
C THR A 20 -4.10 -9.29 1.91
N LEU A 21 -5.10 -9.55 2.77
CA LEU A 21 -6.06 -10.64 2.59
C LEU A 21 -6.89 -10.46 1.32
N THR A 22 -7.37 -9.26 1.05
CA THR A 22 -8.15 -8.98 -0.16
C THR A 22 -7.34 -9.26 -1.41
N THR A 23 -6.07 -8.86 -1.48
CA THR A 23 -5.21 -9.16 -2.64
C THR A 23 -4.94 -10.66 -2.79
N MET A 24 -4.64 -11.35 -1.68
CA MET A 24 -4.45 -12.81 -1.71
C MET A 24 -5.69 -13.54 -2.21
N ILE A 25 -6.88 -13.13 -1.77
CA ILE A 25 -8.16 -13.71 -2.19
C ILE A 25 -8.44 -13.41 -3.66
N ILE A 26 -8.24 -12.17 -4.13
CA ILE A 26 -8.42 -11.81 -5.54
C ILE A 26 -7.48 -12.63 -6.42
N ALA A 27 -6.21 -12.71 -6.05
CA ALA A 27 -5.21 -13.48 -6.78
C ALA A 27 -5.54 -14.98 -6.80
N TRP A 28 -6.05 -15.54 -5.69
CA TRP A 28 -6.54 -16.92 -5.66
C TRP A 28 -7.75 -17.11 -6.58
N ILE A 29 -8.76 -16.24 -6.53
CA ILE A 29 -9.97 -16.34 -7.38
C ILE A 29 -9.58 -16.26 -8.86
N VAL A 30 -8.66 -15.37 -9.22
CA VAL A 30 -8.21 -15.18 -10.61
C VAL A 30 -7.37 -16.37 -11.09
N SER A 31 -6.49 -16.89 -10.24
CA SER A 31 -5.59 -18.00 -10.60
C SER A 31 -6.22 -19.38 -10.48
N GLY A 32 -7.25 -19.55 -9.65
CA GLY A 32 -7.76 -20.85 -9.22
C GLY A 32 -6.86 -21.63 -8.24
N ASP A 33 -5.64 -21.16 -7.98
CA ASP A 33 -4.65 -21.83 -7.11
C ASP A 33 -4.36 -20.98 -5.85
N PRO A 34 -4.54 -21.55 -4.64
CA PRO A 34 -4.19 -20.88 -3.37
C PRO A 34 -2.72 -20.46 -3.28
N MET A 35 -1.81 -21.22 -3.90
CA MET A 35 -0.36 -20.94 -3.85
C MET A 35 -0.04 -19.62 -4.57
N THR A 36 -0.67 -19.39 -5.73
CA THR A 36 -0.55 -18.13 -6.47
C THR A 36 -1.04 -16.95 -5.63
N GLY A 37 -2.14 -17.10 -4.90
CA GLY A 37 -2.64 -16.06 -4.00
C GLY A 37 -1.60 -15.63 -2.96
N LEU A 38 -0.92 -16.60 -2.34
CA LEU A 38 0.13 -16.35 -1.35
C LEU A 38 1.38 -15.72 -1.98
N THR A 39 1.80 -16.20 -3.14
CA THR A 39 2.91 -15.60 -3.90
C THR A 39 2.62 -14.15 -4.28
N VAL A 40 1.43 -13.87 -4.80
CA VAL A 40 1.03 -12.51 -5.20
C VAL A 40 0.92 -11.59 -3.98
N GLY A 41 0.33 -12.05 -2.87
CA GLY A 41 0.28 -11.26 -1.63
C GLY A 41 1.67 -10.91 -1.09
N GLY A 42 2.61 -11.87 -1.17
CA GLY A 42 4.02 -11.64 -0.84
C GLY A 42 4.69 -10.63 -1.77
N ILE A 43 4.53 -10.79 -3.09
CA ILE A 43 5.06 -9.87 -4.09
C ILE A 43 4.47 -8.47 -3.91
N GLU A 44 3.16 -8.33 -3.66
CA GLU A 44 2.52 -7.04 -3.43
C GLU A 44 3.18 -6.28 -2.28
N PHE A 45 3.49 -6.98 -1.18
CA PHE A 45 4.17 -6.38 -0.04
C PHE A 45 5.55 -5.82 -0.42
N PHE A 46 6.33 -6.58 -1.20
CA PHE A 46 7.67 -6.16 -1.61
C PHE A 46 7.66 -5.11 -2.73
N ILE A 47 6.78 -5.20 -3.72
CA ILE A 47 6.73 -4.30 -4.88
C ILE A 47 6.24 -2.91 -4.49
N LYS A 48 5.41 -2.79 -3.46
CA LYS A 48 4.87 -1.51 -2.98
C LYS A 48 5.96 -0.56 -2.49
N MET A 49 7.08 -1.11 -1.98
CA MET A 49 8.23 -0.33 -1.50
C MET A 49 8.95 0.44 -2.62
N PRO A 50 9.47 -0.21 -3.69
CA PRO A 50 10.07 0.51 -4.81
C PRO A 50 9.02 1.30 -5.60
N VAL A 51 7.77 0.83 -5.71
CA VAL A 51 6.71 1.59 -6.39
C VAL A 51 6.42 2.89 -5.65
N TYR A 52 6.33 2.90 -4.32
CA TYR A 52 6.16 4.13 -3.55
C TYR A 52 7.35 5.09 -3.75
N TYR A 53 8.57 4.58 -3.70
CA TYR A 53 9.77 5.38 -3.94
C TYR A 53 9.80 5.99 -5.35
N LEU A 54 9.47 5.19 -6.38
CA LEU A 54 9.39 5.66 -7.76
C LEU A 54 8.23 6.64 -7.94
N HIS A 55 7.10 6.42 -7.28
CA HIS A 55 5.94 7.31 -7.29
C HIS A 55 6.30 8.67 -6.68
N GLU A 56 6.94 8.68 -5.51
CA GLU A 56 7.40 9.91 -4.85
C GLU A 56 8.46 10.63 -5.70
N ARG A 57 9.37 9.88 -6.33
CA ARG A 57 10.38 10.46 -7.23
C ARG A 57 9.78 10.99 -8.53
N ALA A 58 8.78 10.31 -9.09
CA ALA A 58 8.04 10.77 -10.25
C ALA A 58 7.18 11.99 -9.90
N TRP A 59 6.58 12.02 -8.71
CA TRP A 59 5.83 13.16 -8.18
C TRP A 59 6.74 14.36 -7.93
N TYR A 60 7.92 14.16 -7.33
CA TYR A 60 8.92 15.21 -7.13
C TYR A 60 9.46 15.77 -8.46
N LYS A 61 9.55 14.93 -9.49
CA LYS A 61 9.95 15.34 -10.84
C LYS A 61 8.79 15.99 -11.62
N SER A 62 7.56 15.74 -11.21
CA SER A 62 6.35 16.35 -11.77
C SER A 62 6.14 17.70 -11.08
N ASN A 63 6.16 18.80 -11.84
CA ASN A 63 5.91 20.16 -11.34
C ASN A 63 4.43 20.39 -10.92
N PHE A 64 3.72 19.34 -10.50
CA PHE A 64 2.29 19.40 -10.23
C PHE A 64 2.04 20.06 -8.86
N GLY A 65 1.66 21.33 -8.89
CA GLY A 65 1.35 22.14 -7.72
C GLY A 65 2.40 23.19 -7.33
N ILE A 66 3.47 23.38 -8.12
CA ILE A 66 4.35 24.54 -7.94
C ILE A 66 3.74 25.73 -8.69
N ASP A 67 2.64 26.28 -8.15
CA ASP A 67 2.29 27.66 -8.44
C ASP A 67 3.13 28.54 -7.52
N GLY A 68 4.13 29.21 -8.10
CA GLY A 68 4.87 30.29 -7.44
C GLY A 68 5.95 29.89 -6.44
N ARG A 69 7.07 29.30 -6.89
CA ARG A 69 8.37 29.66 -6.30
C ARG A 69 8.83 30.99 -6.92
N ASN A 70 8.19 32.09 -6.54
CA ASN A 70 8.74 33.42 -6.76
C ASN A 70 8.86 34.12 -5.39
N LYS A 71 10.13 34.32 -5.03
CA LYS A 71 10.74 35.26 -4.08
C LYS A 71 9.83 35.98 -3.09
#